data_AF-A0A1E4EZ46-F1
#
_entry.id   AF-A0A1E4EZ46-F1
#
_cell.length_a   1.000
_cell.length_b   1.000
_cell.length_c   1.000
_cell.angle_alpha   90.00
_cell.angle_beta   90.00
_cell.angle_gamma   90.00
#
_symmetry.space_group_name_H-M   'P 1'
#
loop_
_entity.id
_entity.type
_entity.pdbx_description
1 polymer ?
#
loop_
_entity_poly.entity_id
_entity_poly.type
_entity_poly.pdbx_seq_one_letter_code
_entity_poly.pdbx_strand_id
1 'polypeptide(L)'
;MKKLLLAALLLSTAALADPAPFGAKFDKPYTKEKDKDGTAYVYEHGNPSQSQLVVVLTKQLSLPALKAYTLKTMPPNLGHYEEKATRVANYPAVQLEGINEQGVPYSVLLVNVKGQSVLAGSATYDMARNREFIHSLKL
;
A
#
# COMPACT_ATOMS: atom_id res chain seq x y z
N MET A 1 -43.39 11.29 -37.61
CA MET A 1 -43.42 10.99 -36.16
C MET A 1 -43.15 9.49 -35.96
N LYS A 2 -41.93 9.12 -35.54
CA LYS A 2 -41.61 7.78 -35.05
C LYS A 2 -40.67 7.94 -33.85
N LYS A 3 -41.17 7.57 -32.68
CA LYS A 3 -40.43 7.45 -31.43
C LYS A 3 -39.57 6.19 -31.52
N LEU A 4 -38.31 6.27 -31.13
CA LEU A 4 -37.60 5.16 -30.51
C LEU A 4 -36.54 5.75 -29.59
N LEU A 5 -36.88 5.72 -28.30
CA LEU A 5 -35.97 5.90 -27.19
C LEU A 5 -34.82 4.89 -27.36
N LEU A 6 -33.59 5.38 -27.48
CA LEU A 6 -32.43 4.56 -27.15
C LEU A 6 -31.99 4.98 -25.76
N ALA A 7 -32.25 4.08 -24.82
CA ALA A 7 -31.81 4.18 -23.44
C ALA A 7 -30.31 4.47 -23.42
N ALA A 8 -29.93 5.65 -22.94
CA ALA A 8 -28.57 5.88 -22.50
C ALA A 8 -28.31 4.90 -21.38
N LEU A 9 -27.61 3.83 -21.73
CA LEU A 9 -27.07 2.83 -20.84
C LEU A 9 -26.50 3.57 -19.64
N LEU A 10 -27.00 3.24 -18.46
CA LEU A 10 -26.39 3.54 -17.17
C LEU A 10 -24.96 3.01 -17.21
N LEU A 11 -24.04 3.78 -17.78
CA LEU A 11 -22.64 3.75 -17.42
C LEU A 11 -22.61 4.30 -16.01
N SER A 12 -22.93 3.42 -15.07
CA SER A 12 -22.35 3.48 -13.74
C SER A 12 -20.86 3.65 -13.98
N THR A 13 -20.38 4.89 -13.91
CA THR A 13 -18.98 5.15 -13.62
C THR A 13 -18.72 4.33 -12.38
N ALA A 14 -17.99 3.22 -12.54
CA ALA A 14 -17.46 2.50 -11.41
C ALA A 14 -16.82 3.57 -10.53
N ALA A 15 -17.39 3.80 -9.36
CA ALA A 15 -16.82 4.71 -8.40
C ALA A 15 -15.36 4.29 -8.26
N LEU A 16 -14.44 5.24 -8.46
CA LEU A 16 -13.02 5.01 -8.31
C LEU A 16 -12.81 4.26 -7.00
N ALA A 17 -12.28 3.04 -7.11
CA ALA A 17 -11.92 2.26 -5.94
C ALA A 17 -10.94 3.10 -5.12
N ASP A 18 -11.19 3.22 -3.82
CA ASP A 18 -10.26 3.85 -2.89
C ASP A 18 -8.86 3.20 -3.08
N PRO A 19 -7.76 3.98 -3.12
CA PRO A 19 -6.44 3.40 -3.22
C PRO A 19 -6.19 2.58 -1.95
N ALA A 20 -5.96 1.27 -2.15
CA ALA A 20 -5.63 0.36 -1.06
C ALA A 20 -4.40 0.90 -0.31
N PRO A 21 -4.36 0.80 1.02
CA PRO A 21 -3.15 1.01 1.80
C PRO A 21 -2.54 -0.35 2.22
N PHE A 22 -1.21 -0.40 2.28
CA PHE A 22 -0.37 -1.48 2.86
C PHE A 22 -0.11 -2.75 1.97
N GLY A 23 1.15 -2.84 1.51
CA GLY A 23 2.26 -3.83 1.28
C GLY A 23 2.28 -5.03 0.41
N ALA A 24 3.18 -4.96 -0.54
CA ALA A 24 3.19 -5.87 -1.64
C ALA A 24 4.49 -6.62 -1.87
N LYS A 25 4.34 -7.89 -2.23
CA LYS A 25 4.85 -8.52 -3.45
C LYS A 25 3.84 -8.36 -4.60
N PHE A 26 4.25 -8.85 -5.77
CA PHE A 26 3.46 -8.88 -6.99
C PHE A 26 3.65 -10.25 -7.65
N ASP A 27 2.90 -11.27 -7.23
CA ASP A 27 2.92 -12.62 -7.83
C ASP A 27 1.93 -12.75 -9.02
N LYS A 28 1.07 -11.75 -9.22
CA LYS A 28 0.08 -11.59 -10.30
C LYS A 28 0.28 -10.28 -11.06
N PRO A 29 -0.45 -10.02 -12.17
CA PRO A 29 -0.45 -8.71 -12.80
C PRO A 29 -0.69 -7.60 -11.78
N TYR A 30 0.15 -6.59 -11.82
CA TYR A 30 0.15 -5.49 -10.87
C TYR A 30 -0.01 -4.16 -11.60
N THR A 31 -0.63 -3.20 -10.93
CA THR A 31 -0.81 -1.84 -11.45
C THR A 31 0.25 -0.92 -10.86
N LYS A 32 0.80 -0.05 -11.70
CA LYS A 32 1.68 1.05 -11.29
C LYS A 32 0.99 2.37 -11.58
N GLU A 33 0.87 3.21 -10.57
CA GLU A 33 0.33 4.56 -10.70
C GLU A 33 1.33 5.58 -10.15
N LYS A 34 1.28 6.79 -10.68
CA LYS A 34 2.12 7.89 -10.23
C LYS A 34 1.27 9.14 -10.08
N ASP A 35 1.30 9.74 -8.91
CA ASP A 35 0.59 11.00 -8.66
C ASP A 35 1.41 12.21 -9.16
N LYS A 36 0.79 13.37 -9.24
CA LYS A 36 1.37 14.63 -9.74
C LYS A 36 2.58 15.09 -8.93
N ASP A 37 2.62 14.76 -7.64
CA ASP A 37 3.74 15.03 -6.73
C ASP A 37 4.91 14.04 -6.89
N GLY A 38 4.73 13.06 -7.80
CA GLY A 38 5.68 12.03 -8.14
C GLY A 38 5.64 10.79 -7.26
N THR A 39 4.73 10.74 -6.28
CA THR A 39 4.50 9.55 -5.46
C THR A 39 4.13 8.37 -6.36
N ALA A 40 4.81 7.24 -6.17
CA ALA A 40 4.55 6.03 -6.94
C ALA A 40 3.80 5.00 -6.09
N TYR A 41 2.78 4.40 -6.68
CA TYR A 41 1.97 3.33 -6.12
C TYR A 41 2.17 2.08 -6.95
N VAL A 42 2.36 0.94 -6.29
CA VAL A 42 2.40 -0.36 -6.94
C VAL A 42 1.42 -1.27 -6.21
N TYR A 43 0.44 -1.83 -6.91
CA TYR A 43 -0.65 -2.61 -6.32
C TYR A 43 -0.87 -3.97 -6.99
N GLU A 44 -0.89 -5.04 -6.19
CA GLU A 44 -1.26 -6.40 -6.61
C GLU A 44 -2.69 -6.64 -6.16
N HIS A 45 -3.59 -6.86 -7.12
CA HIS A 45 -4.96 -7.20 -6.78
C HIS A 45 -5.08 -8.70 -6.49
N GLY A 46 -5.45 -9.03 -5.25
CA GLY A 46 -5.72 -10.38 -4.79
C GLY A 46 -7.03 -10.46 -4.01
N ASN A 47 -7.27 -11.60 -3.35
CA ASN A 47 -8.27 -11.63 -2.27
C ASN A 47 -7.76 -10.80 -1.07
N PRO A 48 -8.57 -10.50 -0.04
CA PRO A 48 -8.14 -9.69 1.09
C PRO A 48 -6.87 -10.17 1.78
N SER A 49 -6.58 -11.48 1.79
CA SER A 49 -5.35 -12.04 2.35
C SER A 49 -4.16 -12.00 1.37
N GLN A 50 -4.37 -11.78 0.08
CA GLN A 50 -3.31 -11.75 -0.95
C GLN A 50 -3.06 -10.34 -1.50
N SER A 51 -3.76 -9.33 -1.00
CA SER A 51 -3.65 -7.95 -1.48
C SER A 51 -2.47 -7.22 -0.88
N GLN A 52 -1.88 -6.35 -1.71
CA GLN A 52 -0.47 -6.02 -1.57
C GLN A 52 -0.19 -4.63 -2.20
N LEU A 53 0.31 -3.64 -1.44
CA LEU A 53 0.60 -2.26 -1.91
C LEU A 53 1.96 -1.66 -1.51
N VAL A 54 2.76 -1.16 -2.45
CA VAL A 54 3.91 -0.31 -2.12
C VAL A 54 3.68 1.14 -2.51
N VAL A 55 4.02 2.06 -1.59
CA VAL A 55 4.01 3.51 -1.79
C VAL A 55 5.42 4.04 -1.64
N VAL A 56 5.90 4.76 -2.66
CA VAL A 56 7.20 5.44 -2.66
C VAL A 56 6.97 6.94 -2.74
N LEU A 57 7.24 7.64 -1.64
CA LEU A 57 7.15 9.08 -1.56
C LEU A 57 8.44 9.70 -2.13
N THR A 58 8.28 10.71 -2.98
CA THR A 58 9.41 11.54 -3.48
C THR A 58 10.05 12.37 -2.37
N LYS A 59 9.31 12.61 -1.29
CA LYS A 59 9.78 13.32 -0.11
C LYS A 59 10.34 12.36 0.93
N GLN A 60 11.54 12.66 1.41
CA GLN A 60 12.08 12.04 2.62
C GLN A 60 11.34 12.54 3.87
N LEU A 61 10.69 11.62 4.58
CA LEU A 61 10.16 11.83 5.91
C LEU A 61 11.07 11.17 6.95
N SER A 62 11.07 11.64 8.20
CA SER A 62 11.63 10.88 9.31
C SER A 62 10.77 9.62 9.56
N LEU A 63 11.33 8.55 10.13
CA LEU A 63 10.54 7.35 10.46
C LEU A 63 9.32 7.67 11.34
N PRO A 64 9.39 8.53 12.38
CA PRO A 64 8.22 8.96 13.12
C PRO A 64 7.17 9.69 12.28
N ALA A 65 7.60 10.54 11.34
CA ALA A 65 6.68 11.27 10.46
C ALA A 65 6.04 10.33 9.41
N LEU A 66 6.81 9.38 8.86
CA LEU A 66 6.29 8.36 7.95
C LEU A 66 5.28 7.46 8.67
N LYS A 67 5.56 7.07 9.92
CA LYS A 67 4.61 6.35 10.76
C LYS A 67 3.34 7.17 11.00
N ALA A 68 3.45 8.43 11.40
CA ALA A 68 2.28 9.29 11.60
C ALA A 68 1.44 9.44 10.33
N TYR A 69 2.08 9.59 9.16
CA TYR A 69 1.40 9.61 7.86
C TYR A 69 0.68 8.30 7.57
N THR A 70 1.37 7.17 7.79
CA THR A 70 0.82 5.81 7.63
C THR A 70 -0.41 5.64 8.51
N LEU A 71 -0.31 5.94 9.81
CA LEU A 71 -1.40 5.77 10.77
C LEU A 71 -2.61 6.67 10.47
N LYS A 72 -2.37 7.90 9.97
CA LYS A 72 -3.44 8.80 9.53
C LYS A 72 -4.18 8.28 8.30
N THR A 73 -3.51 7.53 7.45
CA THR A 73 -4.05 6.99 6.19
C THR A 73 -4.51 5.53 6.32
N MET A 74 -4.19 4.87 7.43
CA MET A 74 -4.72 3.54 7.75
C MET A 74 -6.24 3.62 7.94
N PRO A 75 -7.01 2.68 7.36
CA PRO A 75 -8.37 2.42 7.76
C PRO A 75 -8.43 2.21 9.29
N PRO A 76 -9.45 2.73 9.99
CA PRO A 76 -9.56 2.63 11.44
C PRO A 76 -9.51 1.19 11.97
N ASN A 77 -10.01 0.24 11.20
CA ASN A 77 -9.99 -1.20 11.49
C ASN A 77 -8.58 -1.84 11.40
N LEU A 78 -7.57 -1.09 10.96
CA LEU A 78 -6.15 -1.43 11.00
C LEU A 78 -5.40 -0.62 12.08
N GLY A 79 -6.12 0.03 13.00
CA GLY A 79 -5.56 0.89 14.05
C GLY A 79 -4.91 0.13 15.21
N HIS A 80 -5.18 -1.17 15.37
CA HIS A 80 -4.60 -2.00 16.42
C HIS A 80 -3.33 -2.71 15.92
N TYR A 81 -2.17 -2.20 16.32
CA TYR A 81 -0.88 -2.74 15.87
C TYR A 81 0.16 -2.81 16.99
N GLU A 82 1.12 -3.71 16.81
CA GLU A 82 2.41 -3.71 17.50
C GLU A 82 3.47 -3.04 16.63
N GLU A 83 4.33 -2.24 17.26
CA GLU A 83 5.47 -1.60 16.60
C GLU A 83 6.76 -2.34 16.92
N LYS A 84 7.53 -2.67 15.88
CA LYS A 84 8.83 -3.33 16.00
C LYS A 84 9.88 -2.55 15.24
N ALA A 85 10.93 -2.13 15.95
CA ALA A 85 12.12 -1.55 15.31
C ALA A 85 12.84 -2.64 14.51
N THR A 86 13.19 -2.35 13.26
CA THR A 86 13.81 -3.33 12.35
C THR A 86 14.75 -2.65 11.36
N ARG A 87 15.26 -3.41 10.39
CA ARG A 87 16.13 -2.92 9.33
C ARG A 87 15.80 -3.57 7.99
N VAL A 88 16.00 -2.83 6.92
CA VAL A 88 15.99 -3.32 5.53
C VAL A 88 17.36 -3.06 4.95
N ALA A 89 18.15 -4.12 4.76
CA ALA A 89 19.59 -4.02 4.52
C ALA A 89 20.25 -3.09 5.57
N ASN A 90 20.84 -1.98 5.12
CA ASN A 90 21.53 -1.04 5.99
C ASN A 90 20.63 0.09 6.52
N TYR A 91 19.37 0.16 6.11
CA TYR A 91 18.46 1.25 6.45
C TYR A 91 17.62 0.93 7.69
N PRO A 92 17.53 1.87 8.67
CA PRO A 92 16.57 1.77 9.76
C PRO A 92 15.15 1.70 9.23
N ALA A 93 14.33 0.85 9.85
CA ALA A 93 12.94 0.67 9.48
C ALA A 93 12.06 0.43 10.71
N VAL A 94 10.77 0.67 10.55
CA VAL A 94 9.74 0.33 11.54
C VAL A 94 8.77 -0.63 10.90
N GLN A 95 8.43 -1.69 11.62
CA GLN A 95 7.40 -2.63 11.22
C GLN A 95 6.19 -2.45 12.14
N LEU A 96 5.02 -2.31 11.54
CA LEU A 96 3.73 -2.33 12.22
C LEU A 96 3.08 -3.67 11.90
N GLU A 97 2.55 -4.37 12.89
CA GLU A 97 1.92 -5.68 12.71
C GLU A 97 0.60 -5.71 13.45
N GLY A 98 -0.44 -6.28 12.86
CA GLY A 98 -1.73 -6.35 13.53
C GLY A 98 -2.66 -7.37 12.89
N ILE A 99 -3.89 -7.43 13.40
CA ILE A 99 -4.97 -8.24 12.88
C ILE A 99 -6.15 -7.29 12.65
N ASN A 100 -6.73 -7.32 11.45
CA ASN A 100 -7.88 -6.49 11.14
C ASN A 100 -9.17 -7.05 11.75
N GLU A 101 -10.27 -6.30 11.68
CA GLU A 101 -11.58 -6.72 12.20
C GLU A 101 -12.11 -8.05 11.63
N GLN A 102 -11.63 -8.45 10.45
CA GLN A 102 -11.98 -9.71 9.79
C GLN A 102 -11.08 -10.88 10.23
N GLY A 103 -10.18 -10.68 11.20
CA GLY A 103 -9.24 -11.70 11.66
C GLY A 103 -8.07 -11.94 10.70
N VAL A 104 -7.86 -11.05 9.73
CA VAL A 104 -6.78 -11.18 8.74
C VAL A 104 -5.53 -10.47 9.26
N PRO A 105 -4.39 -11.18 9.39
CA PRO A 105 -3.15 -10.59 9.90
C PRO A 105 -2.48 -9.73 8.82
N TYR A 106 -2.13 -8.49 9.18
CA TYR A 106 -1.42 -7.58 8.29
C TYR A 106 -0.08 -7.15 8.88
N SER A 107 0.82 -6.66 8.03
CA SER A 107 2.06 -6.05 8.50
C SER A 107 2.59 -5.00 7.55
N VAL A 108 2.94 -3.81 8.06
CA VAL A 108 3.45 -2.63 7.36
C VAL A 108 4.89 -2.30 7.69
N LEU A 109 5.75 -2.37 6.67
CA LEU A 109 7.14 -1.98 6.72
C LEU A 109 7.31 -0.53 6.25
N LEU A 110 7.88 0.29 7.12
CA LEU A 110 8.18 1.70 6.90
C LEU A 110 9.69 1.86 6.87
N VAL A 111 10.24 2.32 5.75
CA VAL A 111 11.69 2.47 5.57
C VAL A 111 12.03 3.73 4.82
N ASN A 112 13.19 4.30 5.17
CA ASN A 112 13.78 5.41 4.45
C ASN A 112 14.97 4.91 3.64
N VAL A 113 14.91 5.08 2.33
CA VAL A 113 15.97 4.69 1.38
C VAL A 113 16.37 5.92 0.59
N LYS A 114 17.65 6.31 0.67
CA LYS A 114 18.31 7.39 -0.09
C LYS A 114 17.37 8.47 -0.67
N GLY A 115 16.91 9.39 0.18
CA GLY A 115 16.11 10.54 -0.24
C GLY A 115 14.62 10.25 -0.43
N GLN A 116 14.17 9.02 -0.19
CA GLN A 116 12.80 8.58 -0.31
C GLN A 116 12.30 7.93 0.98
N SER A 117 10.98 7.99 1.15
CA SER A 117 10.26 7.27 2.19
C SER A 117 9.36 6.23 1.53
N VAL A 118 9.45 4.99 2.02
CA VAL A 118 8.75 3.84 1.44
C VAL A 118 7.87 3.19 2.49
N LEU A 119 6.64 2.89 2.08
CA LEU A 119 5.66 2.15 2.84
C LEU A 119 5.30 0.89 2.05
N ALA A 120 5.38 -0.26 2.72
CA ALA A 120 4.91 -1.53 2.19
C ALA A 120 4.33 -2.38 3.34
N GLY A 121 3.01 -2.49 3.54
CA GLY A 121 2.42 -3.60 4.35
C GLY A 121 1.42 -4.71 3.91
N SER A 122 1.80 -5.98 3.78
CA SER A 122 0.89 -7.04 3.27
C SER A 122 -0.25 -7.41 4.21
N ALA A 123 -1.41 -7.80 3.64
CA ALA A 123 -2.56 -8.36 4.37
C ALA A 123 -2.45 -9.87 4.63
N THR A 124 -1.39 -10.52 4.17
CA THR A 124 -0.86 -11.74 4.81
C THR A 124 0.56 -11.42 5.19
N TYR A 125 0.87 -11.52 6.48
CA TYR A 125 2.18 -11.30 7.08
C TYR A 125 3.34 -11.93 6.28
N ASP A 126 3.88 -11.24 5.27
CA ASP A 126 5.01 -11.71 4.49
C ASP A 126 6.04 -10.60 4.30
N MET A 127 6.90 -10.48 5.31
CA MET A 127 7.98 -9.51 5.36
C MET A 127 9.15 -9.83 4.45
N ALA A 128 9.38 -11.10 4.11
CA ALA A 128 10.46 -11.46 3.21
C ALA A 128 10.22 -10.81 1.85
N ARG A 129 8.98 -10.90 1.38
CA ARG A 129 8.56 -10.32 0.11
C ARG A 129 8.66 -8.80 0.05
N ASN A 130 8.19 -8.09 1.09
CA ASN A 130 8.28 -6.63 1.13
C ASN A 130 9.75 -6.16 1.04
N ARG A 131 10.67 -6.87 1.72
CA ARG A 131 12.11 -6.56 1.66
C ARG A 131 12.70 -6.81 0.27
N GLU A 132 12.38 -7.95 -0.34
CA GLU A 132 12.82 -8.27 -1.71
C GLU A 132 12.36 -7.21 -2.72
N PHE A 133 11.10 -6.79 -2.63
CA PHE A 133 10.57 -5.76 -3.52
C PHE A 133 11.27 -4.41 -3.31
N ILE A 134 11.43 -3.96 -2.07
CA ILE A 134 12.14 -2.72 -1.76
C ILE A 134 13.56 -2.74 -2.34
N HIS A 135 14.27 -3.86 -2.23
CA HIS A 135 15.59 -4.02 -2.85
C HIS A 135 15.53 -3.99 -4.40
N SER A 136 14.47 -4.52 -5.00
CA SER A 136 14.30 -4.55 -6.46
C SER A 136 14.03 -3.18 -7.09
N LEU A 137 13.49 -2.23 -6.31
CA LEU A 137 13.19 -0.87 -6.79
C LEU A 137 14.45 -0.05 -7.14
N LYS A 138 15.66 -0.59 -6.90
CA LYS A 138 16.96 0.09 -7.10
C LYS A 138 17.02 1.47 -6.42
N LEU A 139 16.35 1.60 -5.27
CA LEU A 139 16.44 2.77 -4.38
C LEU A 139 17.76 2.79 -3.60
#